data_AF-A0A6A3YWR5-F1
#
_entry.id   AF-A0A6A3YWR5-F1
#
_cell.length_a   1.000
_cell.length_b   1.000
_cell.length_c   1.000
_cell.angle_alpha   90.00
_cell.angle_beta   90.00
_cell.angle_gamma   90.00
#
_symmetry.space_group_name_H-M   'P 1'
#
loop_
_entity.id
_entity.type
_entity.pdbx_description
1 polymer ?
#
loop_
_entity_poly.entity_id
_entity_poly.type
_entity_poly.pdbx_seq_one_letter_code
_entity_poly.pdbx_strand_id
1 'polypeptide(L)'
;MSMRDYVQTTRHLASCILTKPINMASHAHVFGFGMREGMTRYCLTRAQPATLEEAFALALREDYVVASSYATQMPAEAHSSGPEPMEIDAVEASQRQQW
;
A
#
# COMPACT_ATOMS: atom_id res chain seq x y z
N MET A 1 -11.89 2.12 -7.70
CA MET A 1 -11.28 3.24 -8.43
C MET A 1 -9.81 3.32 -8.03
N SER A 2 -8.88 3.45 -8.99
CA SER A 2 -7.46 3.59 -8.66
C SER A 2 -7.16 4.99 -8.10
N MET A 3 -6.02 5.17 -7.43
CA MET A 3 -5.61 6.49 -6.95
C MET A 3 -5.49 7.51 -8.10
N ARG A 4 -5.00 7.05 -9.26
CA ARG A 4 -4.88 7.88 -10.47
C ARG A 4 -6.24 8.34 -10.97
N ASP A 5 -7.21 7.44 -11.06
CA ASP A 5 -8.58 7.78 -11.47
C ASP A 5 -9.18 8.80 -10.49
N TYR A 6 -8.98 8.58 -9.19
CA TYR A 6 -9.46 9.49 -8.15
C TYR A 6 -8.89 10.90 -8.25
N VAL A 7 -7.58 11.02 -8.47
CA VAL A 7 -6.92 12.31 -8.69
C VAL A 7 -7.46 12.98 -9.96
N GLN A 8 -7.64 12.24 -11.06
CA GLN A 8 -8.12 12.83 -12.31
C GLN A 8 -9.58 13.28 -12.22
N THR A 9 -10.47 12.46 -11.63
CA THR A 9 -11.87 12.84 -11.39
C THR A 9 -11.94 14.06 -10.47
N THR A 10 -11.14 14.11 -9.41
CA THR A 10 -11.11 15.27 -8.51
C THR A 10 -10.60 16.52 -9.24
N ARG A 11 -9.53 16.42 -10.03
CA ARG A 11 -9.01 17.54 -10.81
C ARG A 11 -10.07 18.08 -11.78
N HIS A 12 -10.78 17.19 -12.46
CA HIS A 12 -11.88 17.58 -13.33
C HIS A 12 -12.99 18.29 -12.53
N LEU A 13 -13.42 17.73 -11.40
CA LEU A 13 -14.44 18.35 -10.55
C LEU A 13 -14.00 19.73 -10.06
N ALA A 14 -12.76 19.89 -9.61
CA ALA A 14 -12.21 21.18 -9.20
C ALA A 14 -12.21 22.20 -10.34
N SER A 15 -11.94 21.78 -11.58
CA SER A 15 -12.02 22.65 -12.77
C SER A 15 -13.45 23.11 -13.10
N CYS A 16 -14.46 22.35 -12.67
CA CYS A 16 -15.87 22.67 -12.88
C CYS A 16 -16.47 23.60 -11.82
N ILE A 17 -15.76 23.89 -10.71
CA ILE A 17 -16.25 24.78 -9.65
C ILE A 17 -16.18 26.23 -10.17
N LEU A 18 -17.26 26.67 -10.80
CA LEU A 18 -17.36 27.95 -11.50
C LEU A 18 -17.66 29.15 -10.57
N THR A 19 -18.01 28.93 -9.29
CA THR A 19 -18.58 30.00 -8.47
C THR A 19 -18.09 29.96 -7.01
N LYS A 20 -17.51 31.09 -6.59
CA LYS A 20 -16.86 31.39 -5.29
C LYS A 20 -15.55 30.63 -5.03
N PRO A 21 -14.42 31.33 -4.78
CA PRO A 21 -13.17 30.68 -4.44
C PRO A 21 -13.31 30.04 -3.05
N ILE A 22 -13.51 28.73 -3.03
CA ILE A 22 -13.20 27.92 -1.85
C ILE A 22 -11.68 28.03 -1.66
N ASN A 23 -11.25 28.26 -0.42
CA ASN A 23 -9.82 28.33 -0.12
C ASN A 23 -9.10 27.05 -0.58
N MET A 24 -7.90 27.18 -1.14
CA MET A 24 -7.12 26.03 -1.66
C MET A 24 -6.82 24.98 -0.59
N ALA A 25 -6.66 25.39 0.67
CA ALA A 25 -6.52 24.45 1.79
C ALA A 25 -7.81 23.66 2.04
N SER A 26 -8.98 24.28 1.86
CA SER A 26 -10.27 23.59 1.98
C SER A 26 -10.48 22.59 0.85
N HIS A 27 -10.03 22.91 -0.36
CA HIS A 27 -9.98 21.96 -1.47
C HIS A 27 -9.12 20.73 -1.14
N ALA A 28 -7.91 20.93 -0.62
CA ALA A 28 -7.02 19.84 -0.21
C ALA A 28 -7.62 18.99 0.93
N HIS A 29 -8.29 19.63 1.90
CA HIS A 29 -8.96 18.95 3.00
C HIS A 29 -10.14 18.08 2.53
N VAL A 30 -11.00 18.61 1.65
CA VAL A 30 -12.12 17.87 1.05
C VAL A 30 -11.60 16.69 0.22
N PHE A 31 -10.53 16.88 -0.54
CA PHE A 31 -9.89 15.80 -1.28
C PHE A 31 -9.45 14.65 -0.35
N GLY A 32 -8.73 14.95 0.73
CA GLY A 32 -8.28 13.94 1.70
C GLY A 32 -9.44 13.26 2.43
N PHE A 33 -10.50 14.00 2.76
CA PHE A 33 -11.70 13.46 3.39
C PHE A 33 -12.43 12.46 2.48
N GLY A 34 -12.49 12.72 1.18
CA GLY A 34 -13.13 11.84 0.19
C GLY A 34 -12.34 10.56 -0.13
N MET A 35 -11.06 10.48 0.21
CA MET A 35 -10.22 9.29 -0.03
C MET A 35 -10.66 8.13 0.84
N ARG A 36 -10.44 6.88 0.44
CA ARG A 36 -10.64 5.70 1.32
C ARG A 36 -9.62 5.71 2.48
N GLU A 37 -10.01 5.17 3.62
CA GLU A 37 -9.13 5.05 4.78
C GLU A 37 -7.92 4.16 4.48
N GLY A 38 -6.76 4.53 5.02
CA GLY A 38 -5.49 3.84 4.78
C GLY A 38 -4.28 4.75 4.88
N MET A 39 -3.12 4.20 4.54
CA MET A 39 -1.82 4.89 4.69
C MET A 39 -1.78 6.22 3.94
N THR A 40 -2.28 6.26 2.71
CA THR A 40 -2.31 7.49 1.90
C THR A 40 -3.14 8.60 2.57
N ARG A 41 -4.31 8.27 3.12
CA ARG A 41 -5.16 9.25 3.82
C ARG A 41 -4.46 9.75 5.10
N TYR A 42 -3.84 8.85 5.85
CA TYR A 42 -3.06 9.19 7.03
C TYR A 42 -1.90 10.15 6.71
N CYS A 43 -1.11 9.86 5.66
CA CYS A 43 -0.01 10.71 5.22
C CYS A 43 -0.49 12.12 4.84
N LEU A 44 -1.65 12.24 4.18
CA LEU A 44 -2.24 13.54 3.82
C LEU A 44 -2.67 14.35 5.04
N THR A 45 -3.36 13.74 6.00
CA THR A 45 -3.77 14.44 7.23
C THR A 45 -2.58 14.93 8.03
N ARG A 46 -1.48 14.15 8.06
CA ARG A 46 -0.24 14.55 8.73
C ARG A 46 0.51 15.66 7.99
N ALA A 47 0.57 15.60 6.66
CA ALA A 47 1.31 16.57 5.85
C ALA A 47 0.59 17.93 5.75
N GLN A 48 -0.74 17.96 5.93
CA GLN A 48 -1.56 19.17 5.84
C GLN A 48 -1.27 19.99 4.56
N PRO A 49 -1.45 19.39 3.36
CA PRO A 49 -1.19 20.08 2.10
C PRO A 49 -2.01 21.38 1.99
N ALA A 50 -1.36 22.46 1.55
CA ALA A 50 -1.98 23.77 1.40
C ALA A 50 -2.74 23.91 0.07
N THR A 51 -2.42 23.06 -0.90
CA THR A 51 -3.02 23.07 -2.24
C THR A 51 -3.49 21.69 -2.68
N LEU A 52 -4.39 21.67 -3.67
CA LEU A 52 -4.92 20.44 -4.25
C LEU A 52 -3.80 19.67 -4.98
N GLU A 53 -2.88 20.39 -5.63
CA GLU A 53 -1.72 19.83 -6.34
C GLU A 53 -0.74 19.14 -5.40
N GLU A 54 -0.43 19.73 -4.24
CA GLU A 54 0.39 19.09 -3.21
C GLU A 54 -0.27 17.81 -2.70
N ALA A 55 -1.59 17.87 -2.47
CA ALA A 55 -2.36 16.71 -2.04
C ALA A 55 -2.34 15.60 -3.09
N PHE A 56 -2.47 15.93 -4.38
CA PHE A 56 -2.36 14.98 -5.48
C PHE A 56 -0.98 14.33 -5.57
N ALA A 57 0.08 15.15 -5.48
CA ALA A 57 1.45 14.66 -5.54
C ALA A 57 1.77 13.70 -4.37
N LEU A 58 1.31 14.04 -3.17
CA LEU A 58 1.44 13.17 -2.00
C LEU A 58 0.63 11.89 -2.18
N ALA A 59 -0.64 11.99 -2.59
CA ALA A 59 -1.50 10.82 -2.77
C ALA A 59 -0.91 9.79 -3.75
N LEU A 60 -0.41 10.26 -4.90
CA LEU A 60 0.21 9.40 -5.92
C LEU A 60 1.55 8.80 -5.45
N ARG A 61 2.36 9.57 -4.73
CA ARG A 61 3.62 9.08 -4.18
C ARG A 61 3.39 7.97 -3.16
N GLU A 62 2.48 8.16 -2.22
CA GLU A 62 2.22 7.15 -1.18
C GLU A 62 1.59 5.90 -1.77
N ASP A 63 0.64 6.04 -2.72
CA ASP A 63 0.06 4.89 -3.44
C ASP A 63 1.14 4.10 -4.19
N TYR A 64 2.08 4.79 -4.83
CA TYR A 64 3.23 4.15 -5.47
C TYR A 64 4.16 3.47 -4.46
N VAL A 65 4.50 4.11 -3.34
CA VAL A 65 5.35 3.50 -2.29
C VAL A 65 4.70 2.23 -1.74
N VAL A 66 3.40 2.27 -1.48
CA VAL A 66 2.65 1.09 -1.03
C VAL A 66 2.67 0.01 -2.11
N ALA A 67 2.29 0.31 -3.35
CA ALA A 67 2.23 -0.67 -4.44
C ALA A 67 3.61 -1.29 -4.75
N SER A 68 4.67 -0.47 -4.79
CA SER A 68 6.04 -0.94 -5.03
C SER A 68 6.56 -1.80 -3.88
N SER A 69 6.20 -1.49 -2.63
CA SER A 69 6.59 -2.31 -1.48
C SER A 69 6.07 -3.74 -1.57
N TYR A 70 4.85 -3.93 -2.08
CA TYR A 70 4.27 -5.26 -2.32
C TYR A 70 4.91 -5.95 -3.53
N ALA A 71 5.25 -5.20 -4.58
CA ALA A 71 5.94 -5.76 -5.74
C ALA A 71 7.35 -6.27 -5.40
N THR A 72 8.06 -5.60 -4.49
CA THR A 72 9.38 -6.01 -4.02
C THR A 72 9.33 -7.11 -2.95
N GLN A 73 8.23 -7.21 -2.19
CA GLN A 73 8.05 -8.26 -1.17
C GLN A 73 7.73 -9.64 -1.75
N MET A 74 7.40 -9.74 -3.04
CA MET A 74 7.39 -11.02 -3.74
C MET A 74 8.81 -11.31 -4.21
N PRO A 75 9.63 -12.13 -3.51
CA PRO A 75 10.69 -12.78 -4.24
C PRO A 75 9.99 -13.54 -5.36
N ALA A 76 10.41 -13.33 -6.61
CA ALA A 76 10.26 -14.39 -7.59
C ALA A 76 10.72 -15.66 -6.87
N GLU A 77 9.88 -16.69 -6.83
CA GLU A 77 10.22 -17.99 -6.26
C GLU A 77 11.37 -18.58 -7.09
N ALA A 78 12.56 -17.99 -6.99
CA ALA A 78 13.79 -18.70 -7.12
C ALA A 78 13.72 -19.66 -5.96
N HIS A 79 13.29 -20.88 -6.27
CA HIS A 79 13.49 -22.06 -5.45
C HIS A 79 15.00 -22.15 -5.18
N SER A 80 15.46 -21.36 -4.22
CA SER A 80 16.74 -21.55 -3.57
C SER A 80 16.55 -22.86 -2.84
N SER A 81 17.09 -23.93 -3.43
CA SER A 81 17.17 -25.25 -2.82
C SER A 81 17.53 -25.04 -1.35
N GLY A 82 16.55 -25.24 -0.48
CA GLY A 82 16.77 -25.22 0.96
C GLY A 82 17.84 -26.26 1.31
N PRO A 83 18.41 -26.19 2.52
CA PRO A 83 19.36 -27.22 2.94
C PRO A 83 18.71 -28.60 2.77
N GLU A 84 19.47 -29.55 2.22
CA GLU A 84 19.00 -30.90 1.97
C GLU A 84 18.42 -31.48 3.27
N PRO A 85 17.22 -32.09 3.25
CA PRO A 85 16.63 -32.65 4.46
C PRO A 85 17.55 -33.73 5.01
N MET A 86 17.88 -33.63 6.29
CA MET A 86 18.66 -34.66 6.96
C MET A 86 17.88 -35.98 6.93
N GLU A 87 18.45 -37.03 6.34
CA GLU A 87 17.88 -38.37 6.41
C GLU A 87 17.91 -38.86 7.86
N ILE A 88 16.74 -39.25 8.39
CA ILE A 88 16.60 -39.81 9.72
C ILE A 88 16.28 -41.29 9.55
N ASP A 89 17.25 -42.14 9.79
CA ASP A 89 17.04 -43.60 9.79
C ASP A 89 16.27 -44.05 11.04
N ALA A 90 15.29 -44.93 10.82
CA ALA A 90 14.54 -45.54 11.90
C ALA A 90 15.41 -46.60 12.60
N VAL A 91 15.68 -46.41 13.90
CA VAL A 91 16.29 -47.44 14.73
C VAL A 91 15.23 -48.50 15.09
N GLU A 92 15.41 -49.73 14.62
CA GLU A 92 14.57 -50.85 15.02
C GLU A 92 14.91 -51.24 16.47
N ALA A 93 13.98 -51.01 17.39
CA ALA A 93 14.11 -51.44 18.77
C ALA A 93 13.97 -52.97 18.85
N SER A 94 15.10 -53.67 18.93
CA SER A 94 15.14 -55.12 19.20
C SER A 94 14.57 -55.42 20.59
N GLN A 95 13.28 -55.74 20.65
CA GLN A 95 12.66 -56.33 21.85
C GLN A 95 13.18 -57.76 22.00
N ARG A 96 14.30 -57.92 22.71
CA ARG A 96 14.66 -59.22 23.28
C ARG A 96 13.80 -59.45 24.52
N GLN A 97 12.61 -60.01 24.29
CA GLN A 97 11.86 -60.77 25.28
C GLN A 97 12.70 -62.00 25.67
N GLN A 98 13.28 -62.03 26.87
CA GLN A 98 13.72 -63.27 27.49
C GLN A 98 13.26 -63.27 28.95
N TRP A 99 12.57 -64.35 29.28
CA TRP A 99 11.94 -64.69 30.54
C TRP A 99 12.99 -65.16 31.56
#